data_AF-A0A8H6WNX8-F1
#
_entry.id   AF-A0A8H6WNX8-F1
#
_cell.length_a   1.000
_cell.length_b   1.000
_cell.length_c   1.000
_cell.angle_alpha   90.00
_cell.angle_beta   90.00
_cell.angle_gamma   90.00
#
_symmetry.space_group_name_H-M   'P 1'
#
loop_
_entity.id
_entity.type
_entity.pdbx_description
1 polymer ?
#
loop_
_entity_poly.entity_id
_entity_poly.type
_entity_poly.pdbx_seq_one_letter_code
_entity_poly.pdbx_strand_id
1 'polypeptide(L)'
;MHRAVDIKNLQRLPGPHARVLGAALAACKDDPSLDDLRPVASLLEKAPAWQKILYLPVIHIVLDPARIPTADDMETLQPDTTARITCASLSLMLLFCLSITQSSQPGLGSTLWPRVWPWIYFMHEHLKYLPGPIAMPEMMLYFHFLAFVDENFDPLCDYPPVTSTPGFRFFVGKAWAALSRMKLWPDHFDLCVKAIAMTLVQVDFTEPVHFMEMADGAGGGLEDLARLSAEFLDPDGTGELSPLCLNSLVVLILESDDEEPDLDPSLREKFLEALRQHNFLPSLLAGMEAYVETDSADSESMELWFDLSFTRVSSARWRAPRFDSLGELDERIRYLLTILLPEGMAYYHVVAAIDEALDSLTEVFYRKEFEALAIFDDWNEFLELAETRVELKRELGWAETLKACDNVECGELEDRSQYRRCSGCKTLYYCSQECQIVDWQRGGHRKRCGSNTMLSLAESQNCTLGFRERQFMRALVQDDYRQDVDFIYQQQVELLAADPDALLLTLFDYTYVPVQITVHSVADSPITDTLNKMGAEWADLVSRAERSRGRMQLHIIKVPDGIDTRLWAIPLRTSSSQVYDAVHDLALDLPAD
;
A
#
# COMPACT_ATOMS: atom_id res chain seq x y z
N MET A 1 5.56 -17.05 37.54
CA MET A 1 6.83 -17.49 36.91
C MET A 1 6.56 -18.72 36.07
N HIS A 2 6.82 -18.66 34.77
CA HIS A 2 6.57 -19.76 33.83
C HIS A 2 7.46 -20.98 34.17
N ARG A 3 6.94 -22.21 34.01
CA ARG A 3 7.67 -23.43 34.41
C ARG A 3 8.96 -23.66 33.62
N ALA A 4 9.04 -23.17 32.39
CA ALA A 4 10.21 -23.36 31.53
C ALA A 4 11.47 -22.64 32.04
N VAL A 5 11.34 -21.55 32.81
CA VAL A 5 12.47 -20.81 33.38
C VAL A 5 12.90 -21.33 34.76
N ASP A 6 12.28 -22.40 35.28
CA ASP A 6 12.70 -23.02 36.55
C ASP A 6 14.08 -23.67 36.38
N ILE A 7 15.03 -23.30 37.24
CA ILE A 7 16.40 -23.83 37.27
C ILE A 7 16.46 -25.36 37.35
N LYS A 8 15.43 -26.00 37.92
CA LYS A 8 15.31 -27.47 37.97
C LYS A 8 15.25 -28.11 36.59
N ASN A 9 14.83 -27.38 35.55
CA ASN A 9 14.82 -27.89 34.18
C ASN A 9 16.22 -28.25 33.67
N LEU A 10 17.28 -27.63 34.21
CA LEU A 10 18.66 -27.99 33.85
C LEU A 10 19.00 -29.44 34.24
N GLN A 11 18.38 -29.97 35.30
CA GLN A 11 18.58 -31.37 35.72
C GLN A 11 18.04 -32.39 34.71
N ARG A 12 17.23 -31.94 33.74
CA ARG A 12 16.65 -32.77 32.68
C ARG A 12 17.52 -32.83 31.43
N LEU A 13 18.66 -32.13 31.41
CA LEU A 13 19.62 -32.21 30.32
C LEU A 13 20.15 -33.65 30.18
N PRO A 14 20.33 -34.18 28.96
CA PRO A 14 20.68 -35.60 28.77
C PRO A 14 22.03 -35.97 29.41
N GLY A 15 22.19 -37.20 29.89
CA GLY A 15 23.38 -37.71 30.58
C GLY A 15 24.77 -37.41 29.96
N PRO A 16 24.99 -37.45 28.62
CA PRO A 16 26.28 -37.06 28.03
C PRO A 16 26.64 -35.57 28.20
N HIS A 17 25.72 -34.75 28.73
CA HIS A 17 25.89 -33.31 28.97
C HIS A 17 26.32 -32.98 30.40
N ALA A 18 26.85 -33.92 31.19
CA ALA A 18 27.24 -33.64 32.59
C ALA A 18 28.20 -32.44 32.75
N ARG A 19 29.15 -32.24 31.81
CA ARG A 19 30.02 -31.05 31.79
C ARG A 19 29.26 -29.75 31.51
N VAL A 20 28.20 -29.85 30.73
CA VAL A 20 27.34 -28.75 30.28
C VAL A 20 26.38 -28.35 31.38
N LEU A 21 25.86 -29.33 32.13
CA LEU A 21 25.10 -29.06 33.34
C LEU A 21 25.96 -28.28 34.33
N GLY A 22 27.24 -28.64 34.48
CA GLY A 22 28.20 -27.86 35.27
C GLY A 22 28.35 -26.42 34.79
N ALA A 23 28.54 -26.23 33.48
CA ALA A 23 28.67 -24.90 32.86
C ALA A 23 27.36 -24.08 32.96
N ALA A 24 26.21 -24.69 32.71
CA ALA A 24 24.91 -24.05 32.83
C ALA A 24 24.59 -23.63 34.27
N LEU A 25 24.88 -24.51 35.26
CA LEU A 25 24.74 -24.16 36.68
C LEU A 25 25.74 -23.08 37.11
N ALA A 26 26.95 -23.06 36.54
CA ALA A 26 27.91 -22.00 36.77
C ALA A 26 27.43 -20.66 36.18
N ALA A 27 26.86 -20.69 34.97
CA ALA A 27 26.25 -19.52 34.33
C ALA A 27 25.02 -18.97 35.08
N CYS A 28 24.39 -19.80 35.92
CA CYS A 28 23.30 -19.38 36.81
C CYS A 28 23.77 -18.74 38.13
N LYS A 29 25.08 -18.64 38.39
CA LYS A 29 25.62 -17.94 39.59
C LYS A 29 25.58 -16.42 39.41
N ASP A 30 25.88 -15.69 40.49
CA ASP A 30 25.79 -14.23 40.54
C ASP A 30 26.68 -13.52 39.50
N ASP A 31 27.80 -14.13 39.12
CA ASP A 31 28.76 -13.57 38.16
C ASP A 31 29.20 -14.62 37.12
N PRO A 32 28.43 -14.80 36.03
CA PRO A 32 28.72 -15.79 35.01
C PRO A 32 29.87 -15.32 34.13
N SER A 33 30.87 -16.17 33.96
CA SER A 33 31.93 -15.89 33.00
C SER A 33 31.53 -16.30 31.59
N LEU A 34 32.20 -15.73 30.59
CA LEU A 34 32.01 -16.15 29.20
C LEU A 34 32.36 -17.63 28.98
N ASP A 35 33.30 -18.17 29.78
CA ASP A 35 33.68 -19.59 29.72
C ASP A 35 32.59 -20.51 30.29
N ASP A 36 31.68 -20.00 31.14
CA ASP A 36 30.50 -20.73 31.60
C ASP A 36 29.42 -20.79 30.52
N LEU A 37 29.27 -19.74 29.69
CA LEU A 37 28.25 -19.67 28.64
C LEU A 37 28.65 -20.28 27.30
N ARG A 38 29.93 -20.25 26.92
CA ARG A 38 30.40 -20.83 25.65
C ARG A 38 30.00 -22.31 25.45
N PRO A 39 30.12 -23.20 26.46
CA PRO A 39 29.66 -24.58 26.34
C PRO A 39 28.14 -24.68 26.16
N VAL A 40 27.38 -23.80 26.82
CA VAL A 40 25.92 -23.73 26.70
C VAL A 40 25.53 -23.33 25.27
N ALA A 41 26.14 -22.27 24.74
CA ALA A 41 25.88 -21.76 23.39
C ALA A 41 26.17 -22.82 22.31
N SER A 42 27.35 -23.45 22.36
CA SER A 42 27.75 -24.46 21.36
C SER A 42 26.82 -25.68 21.31
N LEU A 43 26.13 -25.97 22.42
CA LEU A 43 25.21 -27.09 22.50
C LEU A 43 23.78 -26.72 22.21
N LEU A 44 23.36 -25.51 22.55
CA LEU A 44 22.06 -25.00 22.14
C LEU A 44 21.91 -25.01 20.62
N GLU A 45 22.96 -24.61 19.91
CA GLU A 45 23.03 -24.63 18.44
C GLU A 45 22.78 -26.03 17.86
N LYS A 46 23.25 -27.08 18.56
CA LYS A 46 23.16 -28.48 18.13
C LYS A 46 21.96 -29.23 18.73
N ALA A 47 21.28 -28.64 19.70
CA ALA A 47 20.19 -29.28 20.42
C ALA A 47 18.92 -29.30 19.56
N PRO A 48 18.14 -30.39 19.58
CA PRO A 48 16.81 -30.39 18.96
C PRO A 48 15.90 -29.36 19.68
N ALA A 49 14.92 -28.79 18.96
CA ALA A 49 14.06 -27.71 19.45
C ALA A 49 13.46 -27.98 20.85
N TRP A 50 12.99 -29.20 21.11
CA TRP A 50 12.41 -29.58 22.41
C TRP A 50 13.43 -29.58 23.57
N GLN A 51 14.73 -29.72 23.31
CA GLN A 51 15.79 -29.63 24.33
C GLN A 51 16.23 -28.19 24.57
N LYS A 52 16.11 -27.31 23.57
CA LYS A 52 16.53 -25.91 23.67
C LYS A 52 15.81 -25.20 24.82
N ILE A 53 14.54 -25.52 25.06
CA ILE A 53 13.76 -24.99 26.18
C ILE A 53 14.38 -25.27 27.56
N LEU A 54 15.16 -26.34 27.72
CA LEU A 54 15.78 -26.69 29.00
C LEU A 54 16.87 -25.70 29.41
N TYR A 55 17.37 -24.89 28.47
CA TYR A 55 18.42 -23.88 28.71
C TYR A 55 17.85 -22.49 29.04
N LEU A 56 16.52 -22.28 28.94
CA LEU A 56 15.87 -21.03 29.33
C LEU A 56 16.20 -20.53 30.73
N PRO A 57 16.40 -21.38 31.77
CA PRO A 57 16.79 -20.89 33.09
C PRO A 57 18.13 -20.13 33.07
N VAL A 58 19.08 -20.53 32.21
CA VAL A 58 20.36 -19.84 32.05
C VAL A 58 20.12 -18.45 31.46
N ILE A 59 19.38 -18.37 30.34
CA ILE A 59 19.07 -17.10 29.66
C ILE A 59 18.30 -16.17 30.61
N HIS A 60 17.28 -16.69 31.30
CA HIS A 60 16.48 -15.93 32.25
C HIS A 60 17.33 -15.34 33.40
N ILE A 61 18.30 -16.09 33.94
CA ILE A 61 19.17 -15.61 35.03
C ILE A 61 20.22 -14.63 34.52
N VAL A 62 20.83 -14.89 33.36
CA VAL A 62 21.84 -13.99 32.78
C VAL A 62 21.24 -12.64 32.42
N LEU A 63 20.02 -12.62 31.89
CA LEU A 63 19.28 -11.41 31.53
C LEU A 63 18.58 -10.74 32.72
N ASP A 64 19.01 -10.97 33.96
CA ASP A 64 18.46 -10.21 35.10
C ASP A 64 18.75 -8.71 34.94
N PRO A 65 17.74 -7.82 34.99
CA PRO A 65 17.95 -6.38 34.88
C PRO A 65 18.88 -5.82 35.97
N ALA A 66 18.96 -6.47 37.14
CA ALA A 66 19.89 -6.08 38.20
C ALA A 66 21.38 -6.23 37.81
N ARG A 67 21.67 -6.90 36.69
CA ARG A 67 23.03 -7.10 36.16
C ARG A 67 23.42 -6.08 35.10
N ILE A 68 22.49 -5.22 34.68
CA ILE A 68 22.78 -4.16 33.71
C ILE A 68 23.84 -3.22 34.31
N PRO A 69 24.94 -2.95 33.59
CA PRO A 69 25.97 -2.01 34.04
C PRO A 69 25.40 -0.63 34.33
N THR A 70 25.91 -0.01 35.39
CA THR A 70 25.64 1.39 35.71
C THR A 70 26.39 2.34 34.75
N ALA A 71 26.07 3.63 34.78
CA ALA A 71 26.82 4.63 34.01
C ALA A 71 28.32 4.61 34.36
N ASP A 72 28.66 4.52 35.65
CA ASP A 72 30.05 4.44 36.14
C ASP A 72 30.78 3.17 35.62
N ASP A 73 30.06 2.05 35.54
CA ASP A 73 30.60 0.82 34.95
C ASP A 73 30.94 1.01 33.46
N MET A 74 30.13 1.80 32.75
CA MET A 74 30.28 2.10 31.33
C MET A 74 31.38 3.12 31.02
N GLU A 75 31.72 4.00 31.96
CA GLU A 75 32.86 4.91 31.80
C GLU A 75 34.19 4.17 31.88
N THR A 76 34.27 3.14 32.72
CA THR A 76 35.53 2.42 32.99
C THR A 76 35.68 1.11 32.21
N LEU A 77 34.58 0.51 31.77
CA LEU A 77 34.51 -0.75 31.03
C LEU A 77 35.45 -1.84 31.58
N GLN A 78 35.41 -2.06 32.89
CA GLN A 78 36.20 -3.11 33.53
C GLN A 78 35.95 -4.49 32.89
N PRO A 79 36.92 -5.43 32.96
CA PRO A 79 36.77 -6.77 32.38
C PRO A 79 35.48 -7.49 32.78
N ASP A 80 35.04 -7.35 34.02
CA ASP A 80 33.82 -7.98 34.54
C ASP A 80 32.55 -7.36 33.92
N THR A 81 32.52 -6.03 33.74
CA THR A 81 31.45 -5.33 33.02
C THR A 81 31.38 -5.79 31.56
N THR A 82 32.54 -5.88 30.91
CA THR A 82 32.70 -6.44 29.56
C THR A 82 32.16 -7.87 29.47
N ALA A 83 32.50 -8.72 30.43
CA ALA A 83 32.03 -10.11 30.49
C ALA A 83 30.50 -10.16 30.66
N ARG A 84 29.93 -9.36 31.57
CA ARG A 84 28.47 -9.28 31.78
C ARG A 84 27.72 -8.90 30.51
N ILE A 85 28.16 -7.84 29.81
CA ILE A 85 27.52 -7.40 28.56
C ILE A 85 27.64 -8.49 27.50
N THR A 86 28.81 -9.11 27.36
CA THR A 86 29.02 -10.20 26.38
C THR A 86 28.10 -11.39 26.67
N CYS A 87 27.93 -11.74 27.95
CA CYS A 87 27.04 -12.79 28.39
C CYS A 87 25.57 -12.48 28.08
N ALA A 88 25.14 -11.23 28.28
CA ALA A 88 23.80 -10.79 27.92
C ALA A 88 23.59 -10.80 26.40
N SER A 89 24.53 -10.29 25.61
CA SER A 89 24.46 -10.29 24.13
C SER A 89 24.35 -11.71 23.59
N LEU A 90 25.17 -12.63 24.11
CA LEU A 90 25.11 -14.04 23.76
C LEU A 90 23.76 -14.65 24.16
N SER A 91 23.22 -14.30 25.32
CA SER A 91 21.92 -14.82 25.78
C SER A 91 20.75 -14.34 24.94
N LEU A 92 20.76 -13.09 24.45
CA LEU A 92 19.77 -12.58 23.50
C LEU A 92 19.85 -13.30 22.14
N MET A 93 21.05 -13.53 21.64
CA MET A 93 21.26 -14.30 20.40
C MET A 93 20.79 -15.75 20.56
N LEU A 94 21.09 -16.37 21.71
CA LEU A 94 20.63 -17.72 22.01
C LEU A 94 19.12 -17.81 22.13
N LEU A 95 18.46 -16.78 22.67
CA LEU A 95 17.01 -16.72 22.79
C LEU A 95 16.32 -16.82 21.43
N PHE A 96 16.85 -16.14 20.41
CA PHE A 96 16.42 -16.29 19.02
C PHE A 96 16.65 -17.70 18.48
N CYS A 97 17.79 -18.31 18.76
CA CYS A 97 18.05 -19.68 18.32
C CYS A 97 17.11 -20.72 18.95
N LEU A 98 16.32 -20.38 19.97
CA LEU A 98 15.39 -21.34 20.59
C LEU A 98 14.21 -21.66 19.68
N SER A 99 13.79 -20.77 18.79
CA SER A 99 12.59 -20.91 17.95
C SER A 99 11.39 -21.45 18.74
N ILE A 100 11.18 -20.92 19.96
CA ILE A 100 10.09 -21.38 20.82
C ILE A 100 8.84 -20.66 20.36
N THR A 101 8.07 -21.32 19.51
CA THR A 101 6.78 -20.78 19.10
C THR A 101 5.86 -20.72 20.32
N GLN A 102 5.17 -19.59 20.46
CA GLN A 102 4.16 -19.37 21.50
C GLN A 102 3.12 -20.52 21.58
N SER A 103 2.77 -21.13 20.44
CA SER A 103 1.89 -22.32 20.36
C SER A 103 2.35 -23.48 21.24
N SER A 104 3.65 -23.56 21.54
CA SER A 104 4.22 -24.59 22.41
C SER A 104 4.27 -24.20 23.88
N GLN A 105 4.31 -22.91 24.23
CA GLN A 105 4.52 -22.39 25.60
C GLN A 105 3.79 -21.03 25.83
N PRO A 106 2.46 -21.03 26.04
CA PRO A 106 1.70 -19.80 26.28
C PRO A 106 2.21 -19.00 27.49
N GLY A 107 2.31 -17.67 27.37
CA GLY A 107 2.74 -16.76 28.43
C GLY A 107 4.25 -16.79 28.75
N LEU A 108 5.06 -17.51 27.96
CA LEU A 108 6.51 -17.49 28.09
C LEU A 108 7.10 -16.11 27.71
N GLY A 109 6.64 -15.50 26.61
CA GLY A 109 7.07 -14.17 26.18
C GLY A 109 6.89 -13.13 27.28
N SER A 110 5.69 -13.05 27.85
CA SER A 110 5.34 -12.18 28.98
C SER A 110 6.20 -12.43 30.23
N THR A 111 6.70 -13.65 30.43
CA THR A 111 7.64 -13.96 31.53
C THR A 111 9.06 -13.47 31.24
N LEU A 112 9.51 -13.54 29.98
CA LEU A 112 10.85 -13.14 29.57
C LEU A 112 10.97 -11.63 29.31
N TRP A 113 9.89 -10.97 28.89
CA TRP A 113 9.88 -9.56 28.50
C TRP A 113 10.53 -8.60 29.49
N PRO A 114 10.20 -8.64 30.80
CA PRO A 114 10.78 -7.72 31.79
C PRO A 114 12.29 -7.89 31.98
N ARG A 115 12.87 -8.97 31.45
CA ARG A 115 14.30 -9.28 31.47
C ARG A 115 14.97 -8.96 30.13
N VAL A 116 14.30 -9.27 29.03
CA VAL A 116 14.81 -9.07 27.68
C VAL A 116 14.85 -7.58 27.32
N TRP A 117 13.74 -6.86 27.52
CA TRP A 117 13.62 -5.46 27.08
C TRP A 117 14.68 -4.52 27.67
N PRO A 118 14.93 -4.51 29.00
CA PRO A 118 15.94 -3.62 29.58
C PRO A 118 17.34 -3.82 29.00
N TRP A 119 17.71 -5.05 28.64
CA TRP A 119 19.00 -5.35 28.02
C TRP A 119 19.05 -4.89 26.56
N ILE A 120 17.99 -5.09 25.77
CA ILE A 120 17.90 -4.58 24.39
C ILE A 120 18.04 -3.05 24.38
N TYR A 121 17.25 -2.38 25.22
CA TYR A 121 17.29 -0.92 25.34
C TYR A 121 18.67 -0.41 25.81
N PHE A 122 19.25 -1.05 26.82
CA PHE A 122 20.61 -0.71 27.28
C PHE A 122 21.65 -0.85 26.16
N MET A 123 21.63 -1.95 25.41
CA MET A 123 22.59 -2.20 24.33
C MET A 123 22.46 -1.18 23.21
N HIS A 124 21.22 -0.76 22.90
CA HIS A 124 20.96 0.29 21.92
C HIS A 124 21.57 1.63 22.33
N GLU A 125 21.23 2.11 23.53
CA GLU A 125 21.70 3.40 24.05
C GLU A 125 23.22 3.48 24.11
N HIS A 126 23.89 2.35 24.37
CA HIS A 126 25.32 2.29 24.57
C HIS A 126 26.10 1.70 23.39
N LEU A 127 25.45 1.42 22.26
CA LEU A 127 26.04 0.64 21.18
C LEU A 127 27.38 1.21 20.69
N LYS A 128 27.46 2.54 20.58
CA LYS A 128 28.67 3.28 20.15
C LYS A 128 29.85 3.18 21.13
N TYR A 129 29.60 2.78 22.37
CA TYR A 129 30.62 2.63 23.43
C TYR A 129 31.01 1.17 23.66
N LEU A 130 30.25 0.21 23.15
CA LEU A 130 30.57 -1.20 23.29
C LEU A 130 31.77 -1.56 22.40
N PRO A 131 32.80 -2.24 22.93
CA PRO A 131 33.95 -2.62 22.12
C PRO A 131 33.53 -3.68 21.08
N GLY A 132 34.13 -3.60 19.88
CA GLY A 132 33.73 -4.40 18.70
C GLY A 132 33.57 -5.92 18.89
N PRO A 133 34.36 -6.63 19.73
CA PRO A 133 34.15 -8.06 20.00
C PRO A 133 32.90 -8.37 20.86
N ILE A 134 32.35 -7.37 21.55
CA ILE A 134 31.21 -7.46 22.47
C ILE A 134 29.94 -6.92 21.81
N ALA A 135 30.09 -5.88 20.99
CA ALA A 135 28.99 -5.23 20.31
C ALA A 135 28.38 -6.17 19.28
N MET A 136 27.16 -6.62 19.56
CA MET A 136 26.28 -7.10 18.50
C MET A 136 26.13 -5.97 17.48
N PRO A 137 26.33 -6.20 16.17
CA PRO A 137 26.06 -5.16 15.19
C PRO A 137 24.66 -4.61 15.40
N GLU A 138 24.48 -3.28 15.28
CA GLU A 138 23.20 -2.59 15.51
C GLU A 138 22.01 -3.33 14.87
N MET A 139 22.23 -3.71 13.63
CA MET A 139 21.29 -4.44 12.80
C MET A 139 20.92 -5.83 13.34
N MET A 140 21.90 -6.56 13.88
CA MET A 140 21.60 -7.84 14.54
C MET A 140 20.77 -7.62 15.80
N LEU A 141 20.98 -6.52 16.54
CA LEU A 141 20.17 -6.22 17.72
C LEU A 141 18.69 -6.00 17.33
N TYR A 142 18.44 -5.22 16.28
CA TYR A 142 17.10 -5.00 15.74
C TYR A 142 16.46 -6.28 15.22
N PHE A 143 17.22 -7.10 14.48
CA PHE A 143 16.75 -8.38 13.99
C PHE A 143 16.34 -9.32 15.13
N HIS A 144 17.20 -9.51 16.14
CA HIS A 144 16.89 -10.38 17.28
C HIS A 144 15.69 -9.86 18.09
N PHE A 145 15.54 -8.54 18.20
CA PHE A 145 14.37 -7.92 18.82
C PHE A 145 13.09 -8.29 18.07
N LEU A 146 13.02 -8.03 16.75
CA LEU A 146 11.83 -8.30 15.96
C LEU A 146 11.49 -9.80 15.93
N ALA A 147 12.49 -10.66 15.78
CA ALA A 147 12.29 -12.10 15.83
C ALA A 147 11.80 -12.58 17.20
N PHE A 148 12.31 -12.00 18.30
CA PHE A 148 11.81 -12.31 19.63
C PHE A 148 10.33 -11.91 19.80
N VAL A 149 9.95 -10.72 19.31
CA VAL A 149 8.56 -10.23 19.32
C VAL A 149 7.64 -11.15 18.52
N ASP A 150 8.02 -11.53 17.30
CA ASP A 150 7.22 -12.41 16.43
C ASP A 150 7.05 -13.82 17.01
N GLU A 151 8.11 -14.43 17.52
CA GLU A 151 8.06 -15.84 17.94
C GLU A 151 7.40 -16.06 19.31
N ASN A 152 7.45 -15.07 20.21
CA ASN A 152 7.15 -15.27 21.63
C ASN A 152 5.86 -14.61 22.12
N PHE A 153 5.19 -13.78 21.32
CA PHE A 153 3.97 -13.09 21.71
C PHE A 153 2.81 -13.43 20.77
N ASP A 154 1.64 -13.67 21.37
CA ASP A 154 0.38 -13.73 20.64
C ASP A 154 -0.07 -12.31 20.30
N PRO A 155 -0.26 -11.97 19.02
CA PRO A 155 -0.90 -10.72 18.63
C PRO A 155 -2.23 -10.48 19.36
N LEU A 156 -3.01 -11.53 19.62
CA LEU A 156 -4.34 -11.39 20.20
C LEU A 156 -4.37 -11.34 21.73
N CYS A 157 -3.33 -11.85 22.39
CA CYS A 157 -3.38 -12.07 23.85
C CYS A 157 -2.23 -11.41 24.63
N ASP A 158 -1.03 -11.34 24.07
CA ASP A 158 0.18 -11.00 24.82
C ASP A 158 0.82 -9.66 24.40
N TYR A 159 0.35 -9.01 23.32
CA TYR A 159 0.93 -7.76 22.81
C TYR A 159 0.67 -6.49 23.64
N PRO A 160 -0.51 -6.26 24.27
CA PRO A 160 -0.77 -4.98 24.94
C PRO A 160 0.27 -4.55 26.01
N PRO A 161 0.82 -5.46 26.84
CA PRO A 161 1.90 -5.11 27.78
C PRO A 161 3.24 -4.79 27.09
N VAL A 162 3.51 -5.41 25.93
CA VAL A 162 4.75 -5.22 25.17
C VAL A 162 4.70 -3.88 24.45
N THR A 163 3.62 -3.63 23.71
CA THR A 163 3.45 -2.37 22.97
C THR A 163 3.44 -1.20 23.95
N SER A 164 2.79 -1.30 25.10
CA SER A 164 2.81 -0.25 26.15
C SER A 164 4.18 -0.01 26.82
N THR A 165 5.23 -0.75 26.46
CA THR A 165 6.56 -0.57 27.06
C THR A 165 7.25 0.70 26.54
N PRO A 166 7.72 1.61 27.42
CA PRO A 166 8.41 2.83 26.99
C PRO A 166 9.65 2.52 26.13
N GLY A 167 9.79 3.23 25.02
CA GLY A 167 10.86 3.07 24.03
C GLY A 167 10.58 1.98 22.98
N PHE A 168 9.52 1.18 23.14
CA PHE A 168 9.25 0.05 22.24
C PHE A 168 8.98 0.51 20.80
N ARG A 169 8.09 1.47 20.58
CA ARG A 169 7.74 1.94 19.22
C ARG A 169 8.90 2.65 18.56
N PHE A 170 9.67 3.42 19.32
CA PHE A 170 10.90 4.04 18.86
C PHE A 170 11.87 2.97 18.35
N PHE A 171 11.99 1.87 19.07
CA PHE A 171 12.85 0.77 18.69
C PHE A 171 12.33 0.02 17.45
N VAL A 172 11.01 -0.14 17.30
CA VAL A 172 10.38 -0.67 16.08
C VAL A 172 10.67 0.23 14.89
N GLY A 173 10.53 1.55 15.03
CA GLY A 173 10.87 2.52 13.98
C GLY A 173 12.36 2.47 13.61
N LYS A 174 13.26 2.33 14.58
CA LYS A 174 14.70 2.13 14.33
C LYS A 174 14.99 0.83 13.59
N ALA A 175 14.36 -0.26 14.01
CA ALA A 175 14.50 -1.56 13.37
C ALA A 175 14.02 -1.49 11.92
N TRP A 176 12.87 -0.88 11.68
CA TRP A 176 12.33 -0.65 10.34
C TRP A 176 13.30 0.16 9.47
N ALA A 177 13.79 1.29 9.98
CA ALA A 177 14.75 2.15 9.28
C ALA A 177 16.06 1.43 8.94
N ALA A 178 16.52 0.56 9.83
CA ALA A 178 17.71 -0.24 9.60
C ALA A 178 17.48 -1.28 8.51
N LEU A 179 16.32 -1.94 8.51
CA LEU A 179 15.96 -2.99 7.57
C LEU A 179 15.75 -2.47 6.14
N SER A 180 15.16 -1.28 5.96
CA SER A 180 14.95 -0.71 4.62
C SER A 180 16.27 -0.46 3.87
N ARG A 181 17.35 -0.22 4.61
CA ARG A 181 18.69 0.00 4.04
C ARG A 181 19.40 -1.30 3.65
N MET A 182 18.80 -2.45 3.95
CA MET A 182 19.45 -3.74 3.75
C MET A 182 18.95 -4.48 2.53
N LYS A 183 19.90 -5.09 1.82
CA LYS A 183 19.64 -6.25 0.96
C LYS A 183 19.76 -7.51 1.81
N LEU A 184 18.76 -7.75 2.66
CA LEU A 184 18.69 -8.97 3.45
C LEU A 184 18.50 -10.20 2.53
N TRP A 185 18.76 -11.37 3.10
CA TRP A 185 18.34 -12.63 2.49
C TRP A 185 16.80 -12.68 2.55
N PRO A 186 16.11 -13.12 1.48
CA PRO A 186 14.65 -13.10 1.41
C PRO A 186 13.97 -13.64 2.67
N ASP A 187 14.40 -14.81 3.16
CA ASP A 187 13.80 -15.46 4.33
C ASP A 187 13.85 -14.63 5.63
N HIS A 188 14.87 -13.79 5.82
CA HIS A 188 15.01 -12.97 7.02
C HIS A 188 14.24 -11.65 6.91
N PHE A 189 14.10 -11.16 5.68
CA PHE A 189 13.31 -9.97 5.39
C PHE A 189 11.84 -10.23 5.72
N ASP A 190 11.28 -11.35 5.25
CA ASP A 190 9.88 -11.72 5.50
C ASP A 190 9.55 -11.84 6.99
N LEU A 191 10.44 -12.43 7.79
CA LEU A 191 10.27 -12.52 9.24
C LEU A 191 10.20 -11.15 9.90
N CYS A 192 11.11 -10.24 9.51
CA CYS A 192 11.14 -8.89 10.09
C CYS A 192 9.97 -8.04 9.64
N VAL A 193 9.58 -8.17 8.37
CA VAL A 193 8.38 -7.55 7.80
C VAL A 193 7.15 -7.99 8.58
N LYS A 194 7.00 -9.29 8.80
CA LYS A 194 5.91 -9.84 9.60
C LYS A 194 5.93 -9.31 11.03
N ALA A 195 7.09 -9.26 11.68
CA ALA A 195 7.20 -8.74 13.04
C ALA A 195 6.78 -7.26 13.15
N ILE A 196 7.27 -6.41 12.24
CA ILE A 196 6.89 -5.00 12.16
C ILE A 196 5.39 -4.89 11.90
N ALA A 197 4.89 -5.66 10.92
CA ALA A 197 3.50 -5.66 10.55
C ALA A 197 2.56 -5.99 11.71
N MET A 198 2.82 -7.10 12.38
CA MET A 198 2.07 -7.53 13.55
C MET A 198 2.18 -6.52 14.70
N THR A 199 3.32 -5.83 14.81
CA THR A 199 3.48 -4.78 15.81
C THR A 199 2.63 -3.56 15.49
N LEU A 200 2.59 -3.12 14.23
CA LEU A 200 1.80 -1.97 13.80
C LEU A 200 0.30 -2.19 14.04
N VAL A 201 -0.20 -3.40 13.80
CA VAL A 201 -1.61 -3.79 14.09
C VAL A 201 -1.96 -3.69 15.59
N GLN A 202 -0.96 -3.69 16.47
CA GLN A 202 -1.15 -3.76 17.92
C GLN A 202 -0.78 -2.47 18.64
N VAL A 203 -0.26 -1.48 17.92
CA VAL A 203 0.04 -0.16 18.47
C VAL A 203 -1.22 0.66 18.33
N ASP A 204 -1.74 1.12 19.47
CA ASP A 204 -2.80 2.10 19.50
C ASP A 204 -2.28 3.45 18.99
N PHE A 205 -2.58 3.78 17.73
CA PHE A 205 -2.19 5.04 17.10
C PHE A 205 -3.13 6.20 17.37
N THR A 206 -4.20 5.99 18.15
CA THR A 206 -5.10 7.08 18.58
C THR A 206 -4.38 8.06 19.51
N GLU A 207 -3.36 7.59 20.23
CA GLU A 207 -2.52 8.40 21.11
C GLU A 207 -1.34 9.02 20.31
N PRO A 208 -1.28 10.35 20.12
CA PRO A 208 -0.25 11.02 19.29
C PRO A 208 1.19 10.67 19.72
N VAL A 209 1.40 10.44 21.02
CA VAL A 209 2.71 10.09 21.58
C VAL A 209 3.24 8.77 21.02
N HIS A 210 2.37 7.79 20.75
CA HIS A 210 2.77 6.50 20.21
C HIS A 210 3.27 6.63 18.76
N PHE A 211 2.56 7.42 17.96
CA PHE A 211 2.92 7.69 16.58
C PHE A 211 4.24 8.47 16.48
N MET A 212 4.39 9.51 17.31
CA MET A 212 5.63 10.31 17.37
C MET A 212 6.83 9.49 17.87
N GLU A 213 6.64 8.63 18.87
CA GLU A 213 7.69 7.75 19.36
C GLU A 213 8.23 6.85 18.23
N MET A 214 7.35 6.30 17.38
CA MET A 214 7.75 5.52 16.22
C MET A 214 8.46 6.34 15.14
N ALA A 215 7.94 7.53 14.84
CA ALA A 215 8.51 8.46 13.86
C ALA A 215 9.94 8.92 14.25
N ASP A 216 10.17 9.16 15.54
CA ASP A 216 11.50 9.45 16.08
C ASP A 216 12.46 8.28 15.86
N GLY A 217 11.94 7.06 15.98
CA GLY A 217 12.66 5.84 15.64
C GLY A 217 13.04 5.76 14.17
N ALA A 218 12.09 6.04 13.29
CA ALA A 218 12.22 5.96 11.83
C ALA A 218 13.23 6.95 11.23
N GLY A 219 13.40 8.12 11.85
CA GLY A 219 14.31 9.14 11.33
C GLY A 219 14.22 10.52 11.99
N GLY A 220 13.23 10.74 12.85
CA GLY A 220 13.03 12.02 13.55
C GLY A 220 11.78 12.78 13.11
N GLY A 221 10.91 12.18 12.30
CA GLY A 221 9.68 12.81 11.85
C GLY A 221 8.79 11.90 11.01
N LEU A 222 7.57 12.38 10.74
CA LEU A 222 6.57 11.62 9.98
C LEU A 222 6.97 11.35 8.53
N GLU A 223 7.69 12.28 7.93
CA GLU A 223 8.18 12.14 6.56
C GLU A 223 9.13 10.94 6.44
N ASP A 224 9.98 10.70 7.45
CA ASP A 224 10.83 9.51 7.49
C ASP A 224 10.03 8.23 7.66
N LEU A 225 9.00 8.23 8.52
CA LEU A 225 8.13 7.07 8.70
C LEU A 225 7.36 6.75 7.41
N ALA A 226 6.83 7.76 6.72
CA ALA A 226 6.12 7.60 5.45
C ALA A 226 7.05 7.13 4.33
N ARG A 227 8.26 7.69 4.24
CA ARG A 227 9.28 7.24 3.30
C ARG A 227 9.67 5.78 3.54
N LEU A 228 9.89 5.39 4.80
CA LEU A 228 10.16 3.98 5.14
C LEU A 228 9.00 3.09 4.77
N SER A 229 7.78 3.54 5.02
CA SER A 229 6.56 2.82 4.64
C SER A 229 6.49 2.55 3.14
N ALA A 230 6.76 3.56 2.33
CA ALA A 230 6.84 3.44 0.88
C ALA A 230 7.99 2.55 0.39
N GLU A 231 9.21 2.74 0.93
CA GLU A 231 10.38 1.90 0.62
C GLU A 231 10.12 0.42 0.97
N PHE A 232 9.35 0.17 2.01
CA PHE A 232 9.07 -1.18 2.51
C PHE A 232 7.97 -1.89 1.73
N LEU A 233 7.09 -1.13 1.10
CA LEU A 233 6.04 -1.62 0.24
C LEU A 233 6.60 -2.13 -1.09
N ASP A 234 7.52 -1.39 -1.70
CA ASP A 234 8.17 -1.75 -2.97
C ASP A 234 9.70 -1.80 -2.81
N PRO A 235 10.23 -2.81 -2.08
CA PRO A 235 11.65 -2.86 -1.72
C PRO A 235 12.58 -2.96 -2.94
N ASP A 236 12.08 -3.50 -4.06
CA ASP A 236 12.85 -3.68 -5.29
C ASP A 236 12.55 -2.61 -6.36
N GLY A 237 11.63 -1.67 -6.10
CA GLY A 237 11.18 -0.68 -7.09
C GLY A 237 10.50 -1.32 -8.31
N THR A 238 9.99 -2.55 -8.15
CA THR A 238 9.36 -3.35 -9.21
C THR A 238 7.88 -3.06 -9.34
N GLY A 239 7.28 -2.39 -8.35
CA GLY A 239 5.84 -2.23 -8.22
C GLY A 239 5.13 -3.47 -7.68
N GLU A 240 5.85 -4.54 -7.32
CA GLU A 240 5.27 -5.71 -6.64
C GLU A 240 5.31 -5.50 -5.13
N LEU A 241 4.14 -5.34 -4.52
CA LEU A 241 4.05 -5.06 -3.09
C LEU A 241 4.19 -6.32 -2.24
N SER A 242 4.85 -6.18 -1.09
CA SER A 242 4.78 -7.19 -0.02
C SER A 242 3.41 -7.13 0.70
N PRO A 243 2.58 -8.19 0.66
CA PRO A 243 1.23 -8.17 1.25
C PRO A 243 1.20 -7.97 2.78
N LEU A 244 2.26 -8.37 3.49
CA LEU A 244 2.38 -8.12 4.94
C LEU A 244 2.58 -6.63 5.25
N CYS A 245 3.19 -5.86 4.34
CA CYS A 245 3.43 -4.42 4.51
C CYS A 245 2.15 -3.61 4.33
N LEU A 246 1.27 -4.03 3.42
CA LEU A 246 0.01 -3.35 3.10
C LEU A 246 -0.97 -3.31 4.27
N ASN A 247 -1.23 -4.45 4.91
CA ASN A 247 -2.15 -4.53 6.06
C ASN A 247 -1.75 -3.59 7.21
N SER A 248 -0.45 -3.48 7.43
CA SER A 248 0.14 -2.71 8.52
C SER A 248 0.09 -1.21 8.27
N LEU A 249 0.13 -0.82 6.99
CA LEU A 249 0.01 0.57 6.57
C LEU A 249 -1.43 1.03 6.46
N VAL A 250 -2.32 0.13 6.06
CA VAL A 250 -3.76 0.36 6.16
C VAL A 250 -4.15 0.60 7.63
N VAL A 251 -3.59 -0.15 8.60
CA VAL A 251 -3.77 0.19 10.04
C VAL A 251 -3.28 1.59 10.37
N LEU A 252 -2.03 1.94 10.01
CA LEU A 252 -1.46 3.27 10.28
C LEU A 252 -2.29 4.42 9.67
N ILE A 253 -2.87 4.19 8.50
CA ILE A 253 -3.73 5.16 7.79
C ILE A 253 -5.12 5.24 8.43
N LEU A 254 -5.70 4.10 8.79
CA LEU A 254 -7.08 4.00 9.27
C LEU A 254 -7.23 4.29 10.77
N GLU A 255 -6.19 4.14 11.58
CA GLU A 255 -6.23 4.40 13.04
C GLU A 255 -6.00 5.88 13.43
N SER A 256 -6.01 6.79 12.47
CA SER A 256 -5.62 8.21 12.67
C SER A 256 -6.77 9.24 12.76
N ASP A 257 -8.04 8.85 13.00
CA ASP A 257 -9.26 9.72 12.99
C ASP A 257 -10.24 9.40 14.15
N ASP A 258 -11.17 10.27 14.61
CA ASP A 258 -11.51 11.68 14.30
C ASP A 258 -12.16 12.44 15.50
N GLU A 259 -12.14 11.89 16.73
CA GLU A 259 -12.85 12.51 17.89
C GLU A 259 -11.94 13.03 19.03
N GLU A 260 -10.60 12.93 18.93
CA GLU A 260 -9.72 13.54 19.94
C GLU A 260 -9.25 14.94 19.50
N PRO A 261 -9.56 16.00 20.27
CA PRO A 261 -9.31 17.40 19.88
C PRO A 261 -7.83 17.81 19.78
N ASP A 262 -6.88 16.90 20.02
CA ASP A 262 -5.44 17.20 20.14
C ASP A 262 -4.57 16.57 19.03
N LEU A 263 -5.11 15.70 18.17
CA LEU A 263 -4.35 15.17 17.03
C LEU A 263 -4.48 16.14 15.84
N ASP A 264 -3.38 16.80 15.48
CA ASP A 264 -3.36 17.79 14.38
C ASP A 264 -3.73 17.09 13.06
N PRO A 265 -4.87 17.44 12.42
CA PRO A 265 -5.27 16.88 11.12
C PRO A 265 -4.21 17.06 10.04
N SER A 266 -3.29 18.01 10.22
CA SER A 266 -2.15 18.20 9.33
C SER A 266 -1.15 17.04 9.39
N LEU A 267 -1.03 16.27 10.48
CA LEU A 267 -0.11 15.14 10.59
C LEU A 267 -0.60 13.95 9.75
N ARG A 268 -1.89 13.64 9.81
CA ARG A 268 -2.54 12.62 8.96
C ARG A 268 -2.47 13.02 7.49
N GLU A 269 -2.87 14.24 7.16
CA GLU A 269 -2.76 14.72 5.79
C GLU A 269 -1.30 14.73 5.33
N LYS A 270 -0.32 15.08 6.16
CA LYS A 270 1.12 14.96 5.81
C LYS A 270 1.55 13.52 5.60
N PHE A 271 1.06 12.56 6.37
CA PHE A 271 1.40 11.14 6.22
C PHE A 271 0.75 10.54 4.97
N LEU A 272 -0.54 10.81 4.75
CA LEU A 272 -1.26 10.46 3.54
C LEU A 272 -0.62 11.12 2.32
N GLU A 273 -0.30 12.41 2.38
CA GLU A 273 0.43 13.16 1.36
C GLU A 273 1.76 12.48 1.05
N ALA A 274 2.54 12.09 2.06
CA ALA A 274 3.80 11.39 1.84
C ALA A 274 3.60 9.99 1.23
N LEU A 275 2.61 9.20 1.65
CA LEU A 275 2.29 7.91 1.02
C LEU A 275 1.85 8.07 -0.43
N ARG A 276 1.00 9.05 -0.67
CA ARG A 276 0.50 9.43 -1.97
C ARG A 276 1.65 9.92 -2.89
N GLN A 277 2.65 10.67 -2.39
CA GLN A 277 3.88 11.07 -3.14
C GLN A 277 4.70 9.86 -3.63
N HIS A 278 4.52 8.71 -2.99
CA HIS A 278 5.19 7.47 -3.32
C HIS A 278 4.33 6.47 -4.12
N ASN A 279 3.26 6.95 -4.78
CA ASN A 279 2.47 6.16 -5.74
C ASN A 279 1.78 4.92 -5.13
N PHE A 280 1.36 5.04 -3.86
CA PHE A 280 0.84 3.95 -3.02
C PHE A 280 -0.52 3.38 -3.48
N LEU A 281 -1.45 4.25 -3.91
CA LEU A 281 -2.87 3.91 -4.12
C LEU A 281 -3.10 2.79 -5.15
N PRO A 282 -2.52 2.86 -6.37
CA PRO A 282 -2.74 1.81 -7.37
C PRO A 282 -2.22 0.44 -6.91
N SER A 283 -1.13 0.45 -6.15
CA SER A 283 -0.48 -0.75 -5.66
C SER A 283 -1.24 -1.38 -4.48
N LEU A 284 -1.80 -0.56 -3.57
CA LEU A 284 -2.72 -0.99 -2.51
C LEU A 284 -3.96 -1.69 -3.09
N LEU A 285 -4.56 -1.08 -4.11
CA LEU A 285 -5.79 -1.58 -4.73
C LEU A 285 -5.55 -2.84 -5.58
N ALA A 286 -4.37 -3.00 -6.18
CA ALA A 286 -4.00 -4.20 -6.92
C ALA A 286 -3.85 -5.45 -6.04
N GLY A 287 -3.75 -5.29 -4.71
CA GLY A 287 -3.53 -6.38 -3.74
C GLY A 287 -4.72 -6.75 -2.88
N MET A 288 -5.90 -6.19 -3.14
CA MET A 288 -7.11 -6.52 -2.40
C MET A 288 -7.75 -7.80 -2.95
N GLU A 289 -7.76 -8.89 -2.17
CA GLU A 289 -8.69 -10.00 -2.36
C GLU A 289 -9.79 -9.88 -1.26
N ALA A 290 -11.01 -10.36 -1.53
CA ALA A 290 -12.05 -10.39 -0.52
C ALA A 290 -12.68 -11.78 -0.50
N TYR A 291 -12.83 -12.37 0.69
CA TYR A 291 -13.57 -13.61 0.85
C TYR A 291 -14.28 -13.63 2.19
N VAL A 292 -15.34 -14.42 2.28
CA VAL A 292 -16.06 -14.60 3.54
C VAL A 292 -15.95 -16.03 4.02
N GLU A 293 -15.52 -16.17 5.27
CA GLU A 293 -15.48 -17.42 5.98
C GLU A 293 -16.62 -17.41 6.99
N THR A 294 -17.57 -18.33 6.83
CA THR A 294 -18.64 -18.52 7.81
C THR A 294 -18.13 -19.52 8.86
N ASP A 295 -18.04 -19.12 10.13
CA ASP A 295 -17.65 -20.05 11.18
C ASP A 295 -18.75 -21.11 11.35
N SER A 296 -18.44 -22.33 10.90
CA SER A 296 -19.37 -23.46 10.91
C SER A 296 -19.87 -23.87 12.31
N ALA A 297 -19.22 -23.38 13.37
CA ALA A 297 -19.55 -23.74 14.75
C ALA A 297 -20.53 -22.77 15.44
N ASP A 298 -20.69 -21.54 14.95
CA ASP A 298 -21.54 -20.52 15.57
C ASP A 298 -22.37 -19.81 14.50
N SER A 299 -23.59 -20.29 14.26
CA SER A 299 -24.49 -19.79 13.21
C SER A 299 -24.95 -18.35 13.41
N GLU A 300 -24.62 -17.73 14.54
CA GLU A 300 -25.02 -16.37 14.90
C GLU A 300 -23.90 -15.33 14.74
N SER A 301 -22.66 -15.73 14.42
CA SER A 301 -21.56 -14.79 14.14
C SER A 301 -21.12 -14.89 12.69
N MET A 302 -21.24 -13.78 11.98
CA MET A 302 -20.74 -13.64 10.62
C MET A 302 -19.53 -12.71 10.64
N GLU A 303 -18.40 -13.20 10.15
CA GLU A 303 -17.14 -12.46 10.11
C GLU A 303 -16.90 -12.07 8.63
N LEU A 304 -16.94 -10.76 8.35
CA LEU A 304 -16.62 -10.21 7.03
C LEU A 304 -15.10 -10.00 6.98
N TRP A 305 -14.41 -10.66 6.05
CA TRP A 305 -12.96 -10.55 5.90
C TRP A 305 -12.61 -9.81 4.60
N PHE A 306 -11.74 -8.82 4.72
CA PHE A 306 -11.01 -8.27 3.59
C PHE A 306 -9.59 -8.84 3.69
N ASP A 307 -9.16 -9.68 2.74
CA ASP A 307 -7.82 -10.26 2.76
C ASP A 307 -6.96 -9.59 1.71
N LEU A 308 -6.02 -8.77 2.15
CA LEU A 308 -5.01 -8.19 1.26
C LEU A 308 -3.95 -9.27 0.95
N SER A 309 -4.30 -10.34 0.25
CA SER A 309 -3.41 -11.45 -0.08
C SER A 309 -2.89 -11.41 -1.51
N PHE A 310 -1.57 -11.24 -1.67
CA PHE A 310 -0.89 -11.25 -2.98
C PHE A 310 -0.30 -12.64 -3.34
N THR A 311 -0.12 -13.53 -2.37
CA THR A 311 0.27 -14.94 -2.59
C THR A 311 -0.27 -15.80 -1.45
N ARG A 312 -0.67 -17.05 -1.74
CA ARG A 312 -1.34 -18.04 -0.85
C ARG A 312 -0.55 -18.47 0.41
N VAL A 313 0.28 -17.62 1.02
CA VAL A 313 1.25 -18.00 2.06
C VAL A 313 1.02 -17.30 3.41
N SER A 314 0.24 -16.23 3.50
CA SER A 314 -0.22 -15.71 4.80
C SER A 314 -1.37 -14.71 4.64
N SER A 315 -2.52 -15.00 5.27
CA SER A 315 -3.67 -14.11 5.34
C SER A 315 -3.58 -13.20 6.57
N ALA A 316 -3.84 -11.90 6.38
CA ALA A 316 -4.16 -11.03 7.50
C ALA A 316 -5.66 -11.12 7.74
N ARG A 317 -6.04 -11.69 8.88
CA ARG A 317 -7.43 -11.95 9.25
C ARG A 317 -7.96 -10.78 10.07
N TRP A 318 -8.77 -9.92 9.47
CA TRP A 318 -9.53 -8.86 10.15
C TRP A 318 -10.85 -9.36 10.74
N ARG A 319 -10.89 -9.54 12.06
CA ARG A 319 -12.09 -9.97 12.77
C ARG A 319 -12.98 -8.77 13.06
N ALA A 320 -14.07 -8.58 12.31
CA ALA A 320 -15.11 -7.66 12.73
C ALA A 320 -15.68 -8.14 14.09
N PRO A 321 -15.78 -7.27 15.11
CA PRO A 321 -16.44 -7.64 16.34
C PRO A 321 -17.94 -7.86 16.06
N ARG A 322 -18.67 -8.49 17.01
CA ARG A 322 -20.12 -8.69 16.90
C ARG A 322 -20.79 -7.38 16.44
N PHE A 323 -21.79 -7.50 15.56
CA PHE A 323 -22.52 -6.40 14.91
C PHE A 323 -22.93 -5.22 15.82
N ASP A 324 -22.99 -5.43 17.13
CA ASP A 324 -23.34 -4.43 18.15
C ASP A 324 -22.22 -3.41 18.48
N SER A 325 -20.97 -3.57 18.00
CA SER A 325 -19.84 -2.68 18.36
C SER A 325 -19.10 -2.05 17.16
N LEU A 326 -19.82 -1.77 16.07
CA LEU A 326 -19.24 -1.33 14.79
C LEU A 326 -19.01 0.19 14.64
N GLY A 327 -19.31 1.03 15.63
CA GLY A 327 -19.32 2.50 15.48
C GLY A 327 -18.08 3.12 14.83
N GLU A 328 -16.87 2.82 15.31
CA GLU A 328 -15.61 3.31 14.72
C GLU A 328 -15.17 2.54 13.47
N LEU A 329 -15.62 1.28 13.33
CA LEU A 329 -15.32 0.46 12.16
C LEU A 329 -16.15 0.91 10.93
N ASP A 330 -17.34 1.45 11.18
CA ASP A 330 -18.26 1.94 10.14
C ASP A 330 -17.68 3.14 9.37
N GLU A 331 -16.98 4.08 10.00
CA GLU A 331 -16.41 5.24 9.31
C GLU A 331 -15.23 4.86 8.40
N ARG A 332 -14.41 3.90 8.81
CA ARG A 332 -13.27 3.39 8.02
C ARG A 332 -13.75 2.65 6.78
N ILE A 333 -14.73 1.77 6.96
CA ILE A 333 -15.35 1.05 5.84
C ILE A 333 -16.08 2.05 4.94
N ARG A 334 -16.76 3.04 5.51
CA ARG A 334 -17.38 4.14 4.74
C ARG A 334 -16.35 4.88 3.91
N TYR A 335 -15.20 5.30 4.45
CA TYR A 335 -14.14 5.96 3.67
C TYR A 335 -13.65 5.09 2.51
N LEU A 336 -13.44 3.80 2.76
CA LEU A 336 -13.03 2.84 1.74
C LEU A 336 -14.08 2.73 0.62
N LEU A 337 -15.36 2.59 0.98
CA LEU A 337 -16.46 2.39 0.04
C LEU A 337 -16.87 3.67 -0.71
N THR A 338 -16.75 4.84 -0.08
CA THR A 338 -17.26 6.10 -0.63
C THR A 338 -16.20 6.96 -1.31
N ILE A 339 -14.92 6.77 -0.98
CA ILE A 339 -13.82 7.59 -1.51
C ILE A 339 -12.79 6.70 -2.20
N LEU A 340 -12.12 5.82 -1.45
CA LEU A 340 -10.90 5.16 -1.92
C LEU A 340 -11.14 4.19 -3.09
N LEU A 341 -12.09 3.26 -2.92
CA LEU A 341 -12.41 2.29 -3.97
C LEU A 341 -13.03 2.99 -5.18
N PRO A 342 -14.05 3.85 -5.04
CA PRO A 342 -14.65 4.56 -6.16
C PRO A 342 -13.64 5.36 -7.02
N GLU A 343 -12.75 6.13 -6.40
CA GLU A 343 -11.67 6.85 -7.09
C GLU A 343 -10.73 5.91 -7.85
N GLY A 344 -10.40 4.77 -7.23
CA GLY A 344 -9.60 3.71 -7.83
C GLY A 344 -10.26 3.06 -9.05
N MET A 345 -11.59 3.07 -9.16
CA MET A 345 -12.33 2.41 -10.24
C MET A 345 -12.15 3.07 -11.63
N ALA A 346 -11.46 4.22 -11.69
CA ALA A 346 -10.98 4.77 -12.97
C ALA A 346 -9.90 3.88 -13.62
N TYR A 347 -9.32 2.95 -12.87
CA TYR A 347 -8.25 2.06 -13.32
C TYR A 347 -8.74 0.62 -13.57
N TYR A 348 -8.36 0.06 -14.72
CA TYR A 348 -8.69 -1.30 -15.16
C TYR A 348 -8.25 -2.37 -14.17
N HIS A 349 -7.04 -2.27 -13.61
CA HIS A 349 -6.53 -3.28 -12.68
C HIS A 349 -7.31 -3.29 -11.36
N VAL A 350 -7.76 -2.13 -10.88
CA VAL A 350 -8.62 -2.02 -9.70
C VAL A 350 -9.98 -2.66 -9.97
N VAL A 351 -10.61 -2.30 -11.10
CA VAL A 351 -11.87 -2.93 -11.53
C VAL A 351 -11.71 -4.44 -11.74
N ALA A 352 -10.52 -4.88 -12.19
CA ALA A 352 -10.25 -6.30 -12.35
C ALA A 352 -10.19 -7.06 -11.02
N ALA A 353 -9.55 -6.50 -10.00
CA ALA A 353 -9.52 -7.05 -8.65
C ALA A 353 -10.91 -7.05 -8.01
N ILE A 354 -11.68 -5.96 -8.18
CA ILE A 354 -13.05 -5.86 -7.67
C ILE A 354 -13.97 -6.90 -8.32
N ASP A 355 -13.88 -7.13 -9.64
CA ASP A 355 -14.65 -8.17 -10.34
C ASP A 355 -14.43 -9.56 -9.70
N GLU A 356 -13.17 -9.91 -9.43
CA GLU A 356 -12.80 -11.20 -8.81
C GLU A 356 -13.28 -11.30 -7.35
N ALA A 357 -13.26 -10.18 -6.62
CA ALA A 357 -13.72 -10.08 -5.25
C ALA A 357 -15.26 -10.18 -5.13
N LEU A 358 -16.01 -9.51 -6.01
CA LEU A 358 -17.48 -9.48 -5.98
C LEU A 358 -18.10 -10.88 -6.13
N ASP A 359 -17.52 -11.73 -6.96
CA ASP A 359 -17.95 -13.13 -7.11
C ASP A 359 -17.90 -13.89 -5.77
N SER A 360 -16.88 -13.61 -4.94
CA SER A 360 -16.67 -14.25 -3.64
C SER A 360 -17.57 -13.67 -2.54
N LEU A 361 -18.01 -12.43 -2.69
CA LEU A 361 -18.80 -11.74 -1.68
C LEU A 361 -20.32 -11.81 -1.92
N THR A 362 -20.75 -12.34 -3.07
CA THR A 362 -22.17 -12.40 -3.45
C THR A 362 -23.04 -13.08 -2.36
N GLU A 363 -22.60 -14.17 -1.76
CA GLU A 363 -23.40 -14.91 -0.75
C GLU A 363 -23.58 -14.18 0.60
N VAL A 364 -22.75 -13.18 0.86
CA VAL A 364 -22.70 -12.43 2.12
C VAL A 364 -23.73 -11.33 2.15
N PHE A 365 -23.78 -10.55 1.07
CA PHE A 365 -24.56 -9.33 1.03
C PHE A 365 -26.06 -9.58 0.87
N TYR A 366 -26.47 -10.80 0.48
CA TYR A 366 -27.88 -11.21 0.48
C TYR A 366 -28.44 -11.59 1.85
N ARG A 367 -27.66 -11.43 2.93
CA ARG A 367 -28.13 -11.69 4.30
C ARG A 367 -28.77 -10.45 4.89
N LYS A 368 -29.96 -10.61 5.48
CA LYS A 368 -30.75 -9.51 6.07
C LYS A 368 -30.04 -8.79 7.21
N GLU A 369 -29.10 -9.46 7.85
CA GLU A 369 -28.27 -8.91 8.92
C GLU A 369 -27.34 -7.80 8.40
N PHE A 370 -26.86 -7.93 7.16
CA PHE A 370 -26.03 -6.90 6.53
C PHE A 370 -26.85 -5.66 6.15
N GLU A 371 -28.11 -5.84 5.73
CA GLU A 371 -29.05 -4.74 5.44
C GLU A 371 -29.32 -3.82 6.66
N ALA A 372 -29.07 -4.31 7.88
CA ALA A 372 -29.27 -3.54 9.10
C ALA A 372 -28.07 -2.65 9.47
N LEU A 373 -26.95 -2.75 8.76
CA LEU A 373 -25.73 -1.98 9.03
C LEU A 373 -25.82 -0.53 8.53
N ALA A 374 -25.15 0.40 9.23
CA ALA A 374 -25.11 1.82 8.84
C ALA A 374 -24.35 2.08 7.53
N ILE A 375 -23.50 1.13 7.11
CA ILE A 375 -22.73 1.16 5.85
C ILE A 375 -23.48 0.56 4.66
N PHE A 376 -24.70 0.04 4.86
CA PHE A 376 -25.42 -0.67 3.81
C PHE A 376 -25.72 0.20 2.59
N ASP A 377 -26.11 1.47 2.81
CA ASP A 377 -26.37 2.42 1.74
C ASP A 377 -25.08 2.75 0.96
N ASP A 378 -23.98 3.05 1.68
CA ASP A 378 -22.67 3.31 1.07
C ASP A 378 -22.17 2.10 0.25
N TRP A 379 -22.41 0.89 0.76
CA TRP A 379 -22.08 -0.35 0.07
C TRP A 379 -22.88 -0.52 -1.23
N ASN A 380 -24.18 -0.24 -1.22
CA ASN A 380 -25.00 -0.36 -2.41
C ASN A 380 -24.60 0.67 -3.47
N GLU A 381 -24.32 1.91 -3.08
CA GLU A 381 -23.80 2.94 -4.00
C GLU A 381 -22.47 2.52 -4.63
N PHE A 382 -21.55 1.98 -3.81
CA PHE A 382 -20.30 1.41 -4.30
C PHE A 382 -20.54 0.23 -5.26
N LEU A 383 -21.45 -0.69 -4.91
CA LEU A 383 -21.75 -1.87 -5.70
C LEU A 383 -22.34 -1.52 -7.07
N GLU A 384 -23.26 -0.54 -7.14
CA GLU A 384 -23.81 -0.04 -8.40
C GLU A 384 -22.73 0.53 -9.33
N LEU A 385 -21.81 1.34 -8.76
CA LEU A 385 -20.65 1.83 -9.50
C LEU A 385 -19.77 0.65 -9.96
N ALA A 386 -19.49 -0.29 -9.06
CA ALA A 386 -18.60 -1.41 -9.33
C ALA A 386 -19.13 -2.31 -10.43
N GLU A 387 -20.40 -2.70 -10.37
CA GLU A 387 -21.06 -3.50 -11.41
C GLU A 387 -21.01 -2.79 -12.77
N THR A 388 -21.27 -1.48 -12.80
CA THR A 388 -21.17 -0.67 -14.03
C THR A 388 -19.76 -0.74 -14.63
N ARG A 389 -18.72 -0.54 -13.81
CA ARG A 389 -17.33 -0.56 -14.31
C ARG A 389 -16.86 -1.97 -14.68
N VAL A 390 -17.33 -2.99 -13.95
CA VAL A 390 -17.06 -4.41 -14.25
C VAL A 390 -17.69 -4.81 -15.59
N GLU A 391 -18.91 -4.36 -15.88
CA GLU A 391 -19.53 -4.61 -17.18
C GLU A 391 -18.73 -3.95 -18.31
N LEU A 392 -18.31 -2.70 -18.14
CA LEU A 392 -17.41 -2.03 -19.10
C LEU A 392 -16.12 -2.81 -19.33
N LYS A 393 -15.50 -3.35 -18.27
CA LYS A 393 -14.32 -4.24 -18.36
C LYS A 393 -14.61 -5.47 -19.21
N ARG A 394 -15.76 -6.13 -19.01
CA ARG A 394 -16.17 -7.35 -19.74
C ARG A 394 -16.43 -7.04 -21.21
N GLU A 395 -16.98 -5.87 -21.51
CA GLU A 395 -17.25 -5.42 -22.89
C GLU A 395 -15.98 -5.03 -23.67
N LEU A 396 -14.84 -4.76 -23.03
CA LEU A 396 -13.59 -4.38 -23.73
C LEU A 396 -13.12 -5.39 -24.80
N GLY A 397 -13.53 -6.66 -24.68
CA GLY A 397 -13.27 -7.68 -25.69
C GLY A 397 -14.09 -7.53 -26.99
N TRP A 398 -15.20 -6.81 -26.93
CA TRP A 398 -16.21 -6.68 -27.98
C TRP A 398 -16.41 -5.23 -28.46
N ALA A 399 -16.05 -4.24 -27.64
CA ALA A 399 -16.53 -2.86 -27.74
C ALA A 399 -15.92 -1.96 -28.83
N GLU A 400 -14.93 -2.39 -29.62
CA GLU A 400 -14.48 -1.60 -30.77
C GLU A 400 -14.16 -2.49 -31.98
N THR A 401 -15.21 -3.06 -32.59
CA THR A 401 -15.09 -3.47 -34.00
C THR A 401 -14.91 -2.23 -34.85
N LEU A 402 -15.66 -1.14 -34.64
CA LEU A 402 -15.54 0.04 -35.49
C LEU A 402 -14.40 0.97 -35.06
N LYS A 403 -13.59 1.40 -36.02
CA LYS A 403 -12.52 2.38 -35.84
C LYS A 403 -12.64 3.51 -36.85
N ALA A 404 -12.36 4.73 -36.43
CA ALA A 404 -12.26 5.89 -37.31
C ALA A 404 -10.86 5.99 -37.92
N CYS A 405 -10.79 6.44 -39.18
CA CYS A 405 -9.52 6.76 -39.82
C CYS A 405 -8.75 7.83 -39.05
N ASP A 406 -7.45 7.59 -38.84
CA ASP A 406 -6.59 8.53 -38.14
C ASP A 406 -6.31 9.82 -38.92
N ASN A 407 -6.49 9.79 -40.24
CA ASN A 407 -6.58 11.00 -41.05
C ASN A 407 -7.89 11.75 -40.69
N VAL A 408 -7.78 12.84 -39.93
CA VAL A 408 -8.92 13.64 -39.42
C VAL A 408 -9.79 14.27 -40.53
N GLU A 409 -9.26 14.33 -41.76
CA GLU A 409 -9.99 14.82 -42.94
C GLU A 409 -10.86 13.73 -43.61
N CYS A 410 -10.68 12.45 -43.27
CA CYS A 410 -11.34 11.33 -43.95
C CYS A 410 -12.74 11.02 -43.42
N GLY A 411 -12.91 10.87 -42.09
CA GLY A 411 -14.21 10.58 -41.47
C GLY A 411 -14.74 9.14 -41.63
N GLU A 412 -14.06 8.27 -42.39
CA GLU A 412 -14.47 6.87 -42.55
C GLU A 412 -14.47 6.13 -41.20
N LEU A 413 -15.51 5.31 -40.99
CA LEU A 413 -15.69 4.39 -39.86
C LEU A 413 -15.90 2.99 -40.44
N GLU A 414 -14.97 2.07 -40.19
CA GLU A 414 -15.09 0.68 -40.64
C GLU A 414 -14.65 -0.28 -39.53
N ASP A 415 -14.83 -1.58 -39.75
CA ASP A 415 -14.29 -2.59 -38.86
C ASP A 415 -12.75 -2.49 -38.77
N ARG A 416 -12.20 -2.60 -37.57
CA ARG A 416 -10.78 -2.47 -37.23
C ARG A 416 -9.92 -3.43 -38.04
N SER A 417 -10.47 -4.59 -38.45
CA SER A 417 -9.80 -5.55 -39.33
C SER A 417 -9.55 -5.01 -40.75
N GLN A 418 -10.33 -4.03 -41.21
CA GLN A 418 -10.17 -3.39 -42.52
C GLN A 418 -9.09 -2.29 -42.51
N TYR A 419 -8.77 -1.75 -41.34
CA TYR A 419 -7.79 -0.69 -41.20
C TYR A 419 -6.34 -1.18 -41.29
N ARG A 420 -5.50 -0.38 -41.95
CA ARG A 420 -4.06 -0.56 -41.97
C ARG A 420 -3.43 0.17 -40.79
N ARG A 421 -2.54 -0.50 -40.07
CA ARG A 421 -1.72 0.13 -39.03
C ARG A 421 -0.49 0.77 -39.61
N CYS A 422 -0.08 1.91 -39.06
CA CYS A 422 1.25 2.45 -39.34
C CYS A 422 2.33 1.41 -38.97
N SER A 423 3.26 1.11 -39.89
CA SER A 423 4.33 0.16 -39.66
C SER A 423 5.37 0.63 -38.62
N GLY A 424 5.50 1.95 -38.43
CA GLY A 424 6.39 2.55 -37.43
C GLY A 424 5.80 2.47 -36.02
N CYS A 425 4.78 3.29 -35.73
CA CYS A 425 4.21 3.39 -34.37
C CYS A 425 3.24 2.27 -34.00
N LYS A 426 2.59 1.61 -34.98
CA LYS A 426 1.54 0.58 -34.78
C LYS A 426 0.31 1.03 -33.96
N THR A 427 0.21 2.30 -33.61
CA THR A 427 -0.90 2.87 -32.83
C THR A 427 -1.98 3.50 -33.70
N LEU A 428 -1.62 4.10 -34.83
CA LEU A 428 -2.57 4.75 -35.74
C LEU A 428 -3.11 3.81 -36.82
N TYR A 429 -4.38 3.99 -37.17
CA TYR A 429 -5.18 3.19 -38.09
C TYR A 429 -5.68 4.04 -39.27
N TYR A 430 -5.42 3.60 -40.49
CA TYR A 430 -5.86 4.28 -41.72
C TYR A 430 -6.68 3.35 -42.61
N CYS A 431 -7.79 3.85 -43.17
CA CYS A 431 -8.62 3.09 -44.11
C CYS A 431 -7.86 2.81 -45.43
N SER A 432 -6.87 3.65 -45.75
CA SER A 432 -6.05 3.50 -46.96
C SER A 432 -4.61 4.01 -46.79
N GLN A 433 -3.73 3.66 -47.73
CA GLN A 433 -2.35 4.15 -47.75
C GLN A 433 -2.29 5.65 -48.07
N GLU A 434 -3.22 6.15 -48.89
CA GLU A 434 -3.36 7.56 -49.23
C GLU A 434 -3.66 8.38 -47.98
N CYS A 435 -4.60 7.93 -47.14
CA CYS A 435 -4.87 8.56 -45.84
C CYS A 435 -3.64 8.60 -44.93
N GLN A 436 -2.87 7.50 -44.89
CA GLN A 436 -1.62 7.48 -44.14
C GLN A 436 -0.60 8.50 -44.68
N ILE A 437 -0.46 8.64 -45.99
CA ILE A 437 0.46 9.61 -46.61
C ILE A 437 0.03 11.05 -46.30
N VAL A 438 -1.27 11.34 -46.38
CA VAL A 438 -1.83 12.65 -46.03
C VAL A 438 -1.57 12.98 -44.57
N ASP A 439 -1.88 12.05 -43.64
CA ASP A 439 -1.64 12.26 -42.21
C ASP A 439 -0.13 12.38 -41.89
N TRP A 440 0.71 11.63 -42.61
CA TRP A 440 2.17 11.71 -42.51
C TRP A 440 2.71 13.08 -42.92
N GLN A 441 2.27 13.62 -44.06
CA GLN A 441 2.81 14.86 -44.62
C GLN A 441 2.20 16.11 -43.98
N ARG A 442 0.89 16.09 -43.70
CA ARG A 442 0.10 17.26 -43.29
C ARG A 442 -0.61 17.06 -41.96
N GLY A 443 -0.86 15.81 -41.55
CA GLY A 443 -1.58 15.48 -40.33
C GLY A 443 -0.80 15.58 -39.03
N GLY A 444 0.53 15.77 -39.10
CA GLY A 444 1.42 15.83 -37.94
C GLY A 444 2.02 14.48 -37.56
N HIS A 445 1.56 13.37 -38.16
CA HIS A 445 2.00 12.02 -37.79
C HIS A 445 3.51 11.81 -37.89
N ARG A 446 4.18 12.37 -38.91
CA ARG A 446 5.64 12.24 -39.06
C ARG A 446 6.42 12.70 -37.83
N LYS A 447 5.94 13.70 -37.09
CA LYS A 447 6.61 14.24 -35.89
C LYS A 447 6.51 13.31 -34.68
N ARG A 448 5.45 12.48 -34.62
CA ARG A 448 5.12 11.59 -33.49
C ARG A 448 5.30 10.10 -33.80
N CYS A 449 5.63 9.74 -35.04
CA CYS A 449 5.77 8.35 -35.41
C CYS A 449 7.00 7.73 -34.71
N GLY A 450 6.75 6.96 -33.65
CA GLY A 450 7.78 6.30 -32.84
C GLY A 450 7.75 6.68 -31.37
N SER A 451 7.00 7.72 -30.99
CA SER A 451 6.66 7.94 -29.59
C SER A 451 5.53 6.97 -29.21
N ASN A 452 5.78 6.10 -28.23
CA ASN A 452 4.75 5.21 -27.66
C ASN A 452 3.75 5.98 -26.79
N THR A 453 3.82 7.32 -26.77
CA THR A 453 2.93 8.22 -26.04
C THR A 453 1.55 8.22 -26.69
N MET A 454 0.68 7.34 -26.19
CA MET A 454 -0.66 7.82 -25.91
C MET A 454 -0.47 8.92 -24.86
N LEU A 455 -0.95 10.13 -25.16
CA LEU A 455 -0.62 11.37 -24.47
C LEU A 455 -0.99 11.33 -22.97
N SER A 456 -0.11 10.77 -22.15
CA SER A 456 -0.08 11.02 -20.72
C SER A 456 0.38 12.47 -20.54
N LEU A 457 -0.44 13.30 -19.91
CA LEU A 457 -0.18 14.74 -19.78
C LEU A 457 0.65 15.07 -18.52
N ALA A 458 1.02 14.07 -17.70
CA ALA A 458 1.84 14.26 -16.50
C ALA A 458 3.35 14.15 -16.81
N GLU A 459 4.15 15.04 -16.21
CA GLU A 459 5.63 15.13 -16.37
C GLU A 459 6.39 13.87 -15.93
N SER A 460 5.75 12.93 -15.24
CA SER A 460 6.37 11.71 -14.73
C SER A 460 6.71 10.73 -15.85
N GLN A 461 7.98 10.68 -16.25
CA GLN A 461 8.54 9.82 -17.30
C GLN A 461 8.38 8.29 -17.07
N ASN A 462 7.77 7.83 -15.97
CA ASN A 462 7.90 6.44 -15.51
C ASN A 462 6.63 5.58 -15.54
N CYS A 463 5.44 6.12 -15.81
CA CYS A 463 4.22 5.29 -15.80
C CYS A 463 3.51 5.29 -17.17
N THR A 464 3.95 4.42 -18.07
CA THR A 464 3.17 4.15 -19.28
C THR A 464 2.00 3.22 -18.93
N LEU A 465 0.76 3.74 -18.91
CA LEU A 465 -0.42 2.87 -18.74
C LEU A 465 -0.38 1.73 -19.74
N GLY A 466 -0.71 0.52 -19.29
CA GLY A 466 -0.76 -0.67 -20.13
C GLY A 466 -1.79 -0.53 -21.27
N PHE A 467 -1.72 -1.44 -22.25
CA PHE A 467 -2.69 -1.43 -23.36
C PHE A 467 -4.14 -1.57 -22.89
N ARG A 468 -4.41 -2.48 -21.94
CA ARG A 468 -5.76 -2.72 -21.38
C ARG A 468 -6.30 -1.50 -20.65
N GLU A 469 -5.46 -0.91 -19.81
CA GLU A 469 -5.73 0.31 -19.06
C GLU A 469 -6.20 1.46 -19.97
N ARG A 470 -5.51 1.68 -21.09
CA ARG A 470 -5.90 2.71 -22.07
C ARG A 470 -7.17 2.38 -22.85
N GLN A 471 -7.47 1.10 -23.03
CA GLN A 471 -8.75 0.69 -23.62
C GLN A 471 -9.89 0.90 -22.63
N PHE A 472 -9.69 0.53 -21.38
CA PHE A 472 -10.64 0.73 -20.29
C PHE A 472 -10.98 2.20 -20.11
N MET A 473 -9.98 3.08 -19.95
CA MET A 473 -10.24 4.52 -19.80
C MET A 473 -10.98 5.12 -21.00
N ARG A 474 -10.74 4.64 -22.23
CA ARG A 474 -11.53 5.09 -23.37
C ARG A 474 -12.99 4.62 -23.27
N ALA A 475 -13.22 3.36 -22.91
CA ALA A 475 -14.57 2.83 -22.73
C ALA A 475 -15.30 3.57 -21.59
N LEU A 476 -14.61 3.83 -20.49
CA LEU A 476 -15.08 4.60 -19.33
C LEU A 476 -15.57 5.99 -19.75
N VAL A 477 -14.70 6.77 -20.41
CA VAL A 477 -15.06 8.10 -20.92
C VAL A 477 -16.19 8.04 -21.92
N GLN A 478 -16.22 7.04 -22.79
CA GLN A 478 -17.27 6.92 -23.78
C GLN A 478 -18.61 6.57 -23.16
N ASP A 479 -18.62 5.77 -22.10
CA ASP A 479 -19.82 5.44 -21.34
C ASP A 479 -20.36 6.68 -20.63
N ASP A 480 -19.53 7.34 -19.81
CA ASP A 480 -19.90 8.55 -19.09
C ASP A 480 -20.32 9.68 -20.05
N TYR A 481 -19.63 9.82 -21.21
CA TYR A 481 -20.04 10.75 -22.27
C TYR A 481 -21.45 10.47 -22.79
N ARG A 482 -21.82 9.19 -22.98
CA ARG A 482 -23.16 8.83 -23.49
C ARG A 482 -24.24 9.10 -22.46
N GLN A 483 -23.94 8.89 -21.18
CA GLN A 483 -24.88 9.14 -20.09
C GLN A 483 -25.18 10.64 -19.95
N ASP A 484 -24.17 11.50 -20.12
CA ASP A 484 -24.26 12.95 -19.90
C ASP A 484 -24.22 13.79 -21.19
N VAL A 485 -24.51 13.19 -22.35
CA VAL A 485 -24.35 13.86 -23.66
C VAL A 485 -25.21 15.13 -23.78
N ASP A 486 -26.41 15.14 -23.21
CA ASP A 486 -27.32 16.28 -23.26
C ASP A 486 -26.77 17.46 -22.44
N PHE A 487 -26.24 17.19 -21.24
CA PHE A 487 -25.59 18.18 -20.40
C PHE A 487 -24.33 18.74 -21.09
N ILE A 488 -23.50 17.86 -21.67
CA ILE A 488 -22.30 18.26 -22.39
C ILE A 488 -22.67 19.19 -23.56
N TYR A 489 -23.67 18.83 -24.38
CA TYR A 489 -24.07 19.68 -25.50
C TYR A 489 -24.70 21.00 -25.07
N GLN A 490 -25.48 21.02 -23.99
CA GLN A 490 -26.00 22.28 -23.44
C GLN A 490 -24.85 23.23 -23.10
N GLN A 491 -23.84 22.77 -22.35
CA GLN A 491 -22.68 23.59 -21.99
C GLN A 491 -21.87 24.03 -23.23
N GLN A 492 -21.76 23.17 -24.25
CA GLN A 492 -21.09 23.53 -25.51
C GLN A 492 -21.81 24.66 -26.24
N VAL A 493 -23.14 24.60 -26.32
CA VAL A 493 -23.97 25.64 -26.95
C VAL A 493 -23.80 26.98 -26.22
N GLU A 494 -23.85 26.97 -24.88
CA GLU A 494 -23.67 28.19 -24.07
C GLU A 494 -22.29 28.84 -24.30
N LEU A 495 -21.22 28.04 -24.34
CA LEU A 495 -19.87 28.54 -24.61
C LEU A 495 -19.71 29.06 -26.04
N LEU A 496 -20.30 28.39 -27.03
CA LEU A 496 -20.24 28.83 -28.43
C LEU A 496 -21.11 30.06 -28.70
N ALA A 497 -22.18 30.26 -27.93
CA ALA A 497 -22.97 31.48 -28.03
C ALA A 497 -22.16 32.71 -27.56
N ALA A 498 -21.29 32.51 -26.56
CA ALA A 498 -20.37 33.54 -26.09
C ALA A 498 -19.17 33.75 -27.03
N ASP A 499 -18.60 32.67 -27.58
CA ASP A 499 -17.50 32.69 -28.55
C ASP A 499 -17.69 31.60 -29.62
N PRO A 500 -18.25 31.95 -30.80
CA PRO A 500 -18.52 30.99 -31.87
C PRO A 500 -17.28 30.33 -32.46
N ASP A 501 -16.09 30.89 -32.25
CA ASP A 501 -14.83 30.35 -32.76
C ASP A 501 -14.08 29.54 -31.68
N ALA A 502 -14.65 29.39 -30.48
CA ALA A 502 -14.02 28.67 -29.38
C ALA A 502 -13.83 27.18 -29.72
N LEU A 503 -12.58 26.72 -29.55
CA LEU A 503 -12.31 25.28 -29.51
C LEU A 503 -12.64 24.76 -28.11
N LEU A 504 -13.54 23.80 -28.03
CA LEU A 504 -14.02 23.26 -26.76
C LEU A 504 -13.27 22.00 -26.34
N LEU A 505 -13.17 21.79 -25.03
CA LEU A 505 -12.75 20.53 -24.42
C LEU A 505 -13.73 20.12 -23.32
N THR A 506 -13.93 18.81 -23.16
CA THR A 506 -14.67 18.23 -22.03
C THR A 506 -13.69 17.60 -21.04
N LEU A 507 -13.78 17.99 -19.77
CA LEU A 507 -12.99 17.43 -18.67
C LEU A 507 -13.85 16.46 -17.87
N PHE A 508 -13.41 15.21 -17.76
CA PHE A 508 -13.94 14.19 -16.85
C PHE A 508 -13.02 14.10 -15.64
N ASP A 509 -13.49 14.57 -14.48
CA ASP A 509 -12.73 14.55 -13.24
C ASP A 509 -13.14 13.35 -12.38
N TYR A 510 -12.36 12.28 -12.49
CA TYR A 510 -12.51 11.03 -11.73
C TYR A 510 -11.85 11.10 -10.34
N THR A 511 -11.37 12.27 -9.90
CA THR A 511 -11.04 12.49 -8.48
C THR A 511 -12.29 12.78 -7.65
N TYR A 512 -13.48 12.66 -8.25
CA TYR A 512 -14.77 12.78 -7.59
C TYR A 512 -15.63 11.60 -8.00
N VAL A 513 -16.45 11.13 -7.06
CA VAL A 513 -17.51 10.15 -7.32
C VAL A 513 -18.83 10.72 -6.81
N PRO A 514 -19.86 10.85 -7.68
CA PRO A 514 -19.85 10.56 -9.12
C PRO A 514 -18.87 11.47 -9.89
N VAL A 515 -18.49 11.05 -11.11
CA VAL A 515 -17.55 11.78 -11.97
C VAL A 515 -18.03 13.21 -12.21
N GLN A 516 -17.15 14.20 -12.05
CA GLN A 516 -17.50 15.58 -12.39
C GLN A 516 -17.16 15.86 -13.85
N ILE A 517 -18.19 16.14 -14.66
CA ILE A 517 -18.04 16.47 -16.07
C ILE A 517 -18.20 17.98 -16.25
N THR A 518 -17.23 18.61 -16.90
CA THR A 518 -17.29 20.04 -17.21
C THR A 518 -16.83 20.31 -18.64
N VAL A 519 -17.35 21.37 -19.28
CA VAL A 519 -16.97 21.79 -20.63
C VAL A 519 -16.33 23.17 -20.54
N HIS A 520 -15.21 23.36 -21.23
CA HIS A 520 -14.44 24.60 -21.23
C HIS A 520 -14.01 24.97 -22.64
N SER A 521 -13.76 26.27 -22.88
CA SER A 521 -12.92 26.67 -24.00
C SER A 521 -11.48 26.21 -23.72
N VAL A 522 -10.73 25.85 -24.75
CA VAL A 522 -9.30 25.48 -24.60
C VAL A 522 -8.48 26.65 -24.06
N ALA A 523 -8.89 27.89 -24.34
CA ALA A 523 -8.20 29.08 -23.86
C ALA A 523 -8.41 29.33 -22.36
N ASP A 524 -9.62 29.08 -21.85
CA ASP A 524 -10.03 29.46 -20.49
C ASP A 524 -10.16 28.27 -19.53
N SER A 525 -9.70 27.09 -19.93
CA SER A 525 -9.77 25.88 -19.10
C SER A 525 -8.92 26.02 -17.83
N PRO A 526 -9.38 25.48 -16.67
CA PRO A 526 -8.60 25.48 -15.44
C PRO A 526 -7.29 24.67 -15.54
N ILE A 527 -7.16 23.84 -16.57
CA ILE A 527 -5.98 23.00 -16.83
C ILE A 527 -5.10 23.52 -17.98
N THR A 528 -5.38 24.71 -18.52
CA THR A 528 -4.65 25.29 -19.67
C THR A 528 -3.15 25.35 -19.44
N ASP A 529 -2.69 25.75 -18.25
CA ASP A 529 -1.25 25.80 -17.92
C ASP A 529 -0.61 24.41 -17.97
N THR A 530 -1.29 23.39 -17.45
CA THR A 530 -0.82 22.00 -17.49
C THR A 530 -0.79 21.46 -18.91
N LEU A 531 -1.82 21.76 -19.71
CA LEU A 531 -1.88 21.38 -21.12
C LEU A 531 -0.78 22.06 -21.96
N ASN A 532 -0.47 23.33 -21.67
CA ASN A 532 0.59 24.07 -22.34
C ASN A 532 2.00 23.52 -22.04
N LYS A 533 2.23 22.97 -20.85
CA LYS A 533 3.51 22.32 -20.49
C LYS A 533 3.82 21.10 -21.37
N MET A 534 2.80 20.47 -21.98
CA MET A 534 3.01 19.35 -22.92
C MET A 534 3.64 19.79 -24.25
N GLY A 535 3.67 21.09 -24.55
CA GLY A 535 4.32 21.66 -25.72
C GLY A 535 3.76 21.12 -27.04
N ALA A 536 4.63 20.49 -27.84
CA ALA A 536 4.34 20.13 -29.23
C ALA A 536 3.24 19.07 -29.38
N GLU A 537 3.07 18.20 -28.38
CA GLU A 537 2.09 17.12 -28.43
C GLU A 537 0.65 17.64 -28.24
N TRP A 538 0.43 18.54 -27.27
CA TRP A 538 -0.86 19.19 -27.08
C TRP A 538 -1.25 20.06 -28.27
N ALA A 539 -0.31 20.85 -28.78
CA ALA A 539 -0.53 21.69 -29.95
C ALA A 539 -0.92 20.89 -31.20
N ASP A 540 -0.38 19.67 -31.38
CA ASP A 540 -0.79 18.77 -32.46
C ASP A 540 -2.22 18.28 -32.27
N LEU A 541 -2.60 17.93 -31.03
CA LEU A 541 -3.95 17.44 -30.72
C LEU A 541 -5.01 18.53 -30.97
N VAL A 542 -4.75 19.74 -30.50
CA VAL A 542 -5.56 20.95 -30.75
C VAL A 542 -5.70 21.18 -32.26
N SER A 543 -4.59 21.23 -33.00
CA SER A 543 -4.60 21.42 -34.45
C SER A 543 -5.36 20.33 -35.20
N ARG A 544 -5.36 19.09 -34.70
CA ARG A 544 -6.13 17.98 -35.27
C ARG A 544 -7.61 18.10 -34.99
N ALA A 545 -8.00 18.54 -33.79
CA ALA A 545 -9.39 18.80 -33.44
C ALA A 545 -9.98 19.91 -34.31
N GLU A 546 -9.29 21.05 -34.46
CA GLU A 546 -9.70 22.17 -35.32
C GLU A 546 -9.93 21.72 -36.78
N ARG A 547 -8.95 21.02 -37.37
CA ARG A 547 -9.03 20.55 -38.76
C ARG A 547 -10.11 19.49 -38.97
N SER A 548 -10.51 18.79 -37.91
CA SER A 548 -11.56 17.77 -37.99
C SER A 548 -12.95 18.35 -38.20
N ARG A 549 -13.14 19.66 -37.93
CA ARG A 549 -14.45 20.34 -37.95
C ARG A 549 -15.49 19.57 -37.12
N GLY A 550 -15.15 19.30 -35.86
CA GLY A 550 -16.04 18.61 -34.93
C GLY A 550 -16.05 17.08 -35.00
N ARG A 551 -15.42 16.46 -36.00
CA ARG A 551 -15.28 14.98 -36.06
C ARG A 551 -14.37 14.41 -34.97
N MET A 552 -13.51 15.23 -34.40
CA MET A 552 -12.64 14.89 -33.28
C MET A 552 -12.86 15.93 -32.19
N GLN A 553 -13.38 15.48 -31.06
CA GLN A 553 -13.64 16.30 -29.88
C GLN A 553 -12.55 16.02 -28.83
N LEU A 554 -12.10 17.09 -28.17
CA LEU A 554 -11.09 17.01 -27.13
C LEU A 554 -11.74 16.60 -25.81
N HIS A 555 -11.35 15.44 -25.29
CA HIS A 555 -11.73 15.04 -23.95
C HIS A 555 -10.47 14.81 -23.13
N ILE A 556 -10.44 15.37 -21.94
CA ILE A 556 -9.38 15.18 -20.95
C ILE A 556 -9.98 14.41 -19.80
N ILE A 557 -9.28 13.40 -19.31
CA ILE A 557 -9.58 12.79 -18.03
C ILE A 557 -8.59 13.29 -17.00
N LYS A 558 -9.07 13.51 -15.79
CA LYS A 558 -8.28 13.76 -14.60
C LYS A 558 -8.52 12.59 -13.66
N VAL A 559 -7.47 11.87 -13.31
CA VAL A 559 -7.54 10.67 -12.46
C VAL A 559 -6.63 10.86 -11.25
N PRO A 560 -6.99 10.28 -10.09
CA PRO A 560 -6.16 10.34 -8.89
C PRO A 560 -4.86 9.59 -9.12
N ASP A 561 -3.73 10.19 -8.78
CA ASP A 561 -2.40 9.60 -8.89
C ASP A 561 -1.57 9.88 -7.63
N GLY A 562 -1.94 9.23 -6.54
CA GLY A 562 -1.38 9.60 -5.25
C GLY A 562 -1.83 11.01 -4.85
N ILE A 563 -0.89 11.96 -4.71
CA ILE A 563 -1.19 13.34 -4.27
C ILE A 563 -1.56 14.22 -5.44
N ASP A 564 -1.03 13.83 -6.58
CA ASP A 564 -1.17 14.54 -7.81
C ASP A 564 -2.38 13.98 -8.53
N THR A 565 -2.72 14.69 -9.58
CA THR A 565 -3.74 14.22 -10.51
C THR A 565 -3.05 14.05 -11.84
N ARG A 566 -3.28 12.90 -12.47
CA ARG A 566 -2.81 12.69 -13.84
C ARG A 566 -3.89 13.14 -14.79
N LEU A 567 -3.50 13.97 -15.75
CA LEU A 567 -4.33 14.32 -16.88
C LEU A 567 -4.00 13.40 -18.07
N TRP A 568 -5.00 12.94 -18.80
CA TRP A 568 -4.84 12.17 -20.05
C TRP A 568 -5.77 12.68 -21.13
N ALA A 569 -5.26 12.82 -22.36
CA ALA A 569 -6.09 13.20 -23.49
C ALA A 569 -6.69 11.96 -24.17
N ILE A 570 -8.02 11.86 -24.17
CA ILE A 570 -8.79 10.76 -24.78
C ILE A 570 -9.72 11.34 -25.86
N PRO A 571 -9.20 11.69 -27.05
CA PRO A 571 -10.06 12.20 -28.10
C PRO A 571 -11.06 11.12 -28.54
N LEU A 572 -12.35 11.48 -28.50
CA LEU A 572 -13.43 10.71 -29.11
C LEU A 572 -13.66 11.22 -30.52
N ARG A 573 -14.12 10.33 -31.40
CA ARG A 573 -14.33 10.63 -32.82
C ARG A 573 -15.69 10.21 -33.29
N THR A 574 -16.22 10.97 -34.24
CA THR A 574 -17.45 10.69 -34.97
C THR A 574 -17.13 10.61 -36.47
N SER A 575 -17.99 9.92 -37.24
CA SER A 575 -17.85 9.89 -38.71
C SER A 575 -18.24 11.22 -39.37
N SER A 576 -19.01 12.04 -38.68
CA SER A 576 -19.72 13.18 -39.26
C SER A 576 -19.58 14.42 -38.39
N SER A 577 -19.45 15.59 -39.04
CA SER A 577 -19.49 16.89 -38.38
C SER A 577 -20.91 17.34 -38.04
N GLN A 578 -21.95 16.62 -38.48
CA GLN A 578 -23.35 17.08 -38.37
C GLN A 578 -23.76 17.49 -36.95
N VAL A 579 -23.31 16.78 -35.92
CA VAL A 579 -23.65 17.14 -34.54
C VAL A 579 -22.94 18.43 -34.12
N TYR A 580 -21.68 18.58 -34.50
CA TYR A 580 -20.94 19.83 -34.27
C TYR A 580 -21.59 21.00 -35.02
N ASP A 581 -21.95 20.80 -36.28
CA ASP A 581 -22.61 21.81 -37.11
C ASP A 581 -23.96 22.21 -36.48
N ALA A 582 -24.75 21.24 -35.99
CA ALA A 582 -26.03 21.51 -35.32
C ALA A 582 -25.87 22.24 -33.97
N VAL A 583 -24.86 21.89 -33.17
CA VAL A 583 -24.54 22.58 -31.92
C VAL A 583 -24.12 24.03 -32.20
N HIS A 584 -23.32 24.24 -33.25
CA HIS A 584 -22.88 25.58 -33.68
C HIS A 584 -24.05 26.43 -34.18
N ASP A 585 -24.90 25.88 -35.05
CA ASP A 585 -26.10 26.55 -35.54
C ASP A 585 -27.03 26.96 -34.38
N LEU A 586 -27.23 26.05 -33.41
CA LEU A 586 -28.05 26.34 -32.23
C LEU A 586 -27.46 27.46 -31.36
N ALA A 587 -26.13 27.50 -31.22
CA ALA A 587 -25.46 28.56 -30.47
C ALA A 587 -25.59 29.94 -31.14
N LEU A 588 -25.56 30.00 -32.48
CA LEU A 588 -25.76 31.24 -33.24
C LEU A 588 -27.20 31.78 -33.17
N ASP A 589 -28.17 30.89 -32.94
CA ASP A 589 -29.58 31.25 -32.79
C ASP A 589 -29.92 31.77 -31.38
N LEU A 590 -29.04 31.59 -30.39
CA LEU A 590 -29.24 32.13 -29.05
C LEU A 590 -29.03 33.66 -29.05
N PRO A 591 -29.91 34.43 -28.39
CA PRO A 591 -29.73 35.86 -28.25
C PRO A 591 -28.46 36.14 -27.46
N ALA A 592 -27.60 37.02 -27.99
CA ALA A 592 -26.46 37.54 -27.23
C ALA A 592 -26.99 38.38 -26.06
N ASP A 593 -26.80 37.89 -24.84
CA ASP A 593 -27.16 38.58 -23.60
C ASP A 593 -26.30 39.82 -23.31
#